data_AF-A0A9X9MCE2-F1
#
_entry.id   AF-A0A9X9MCE2-F1
#
_cell.length_a   1.000
_cell.length_b   1.000
_cell.length_c   1.000
_cell.angle_alpha   90.00
_cell.angle_beta   90.00
_cell.angle_gamma   90.00
#
_symmetry.space_group_name_H-M   'P 1'
#
loop_
_entity.id
_entity.type
_entity.pdbx_description
1 polymer ?
#
loop_
_entity_poly.entity_id
_entity_poly.type
_entity_poly.pdbx_seq_one_letter_code
_entity_poly.pdbx_strand_id
1 'polypeptide(L)' 'MTAKGGDVSMCEWYRGVYKSLCPIAWVSAWDDHQAEGTFPGKI' A
#
# COMPACT_ATOMS: atom_id res chain seq x y z
N MET A 1 -13.24 -9.92 2.32
CA MET A 1 -13.00 -10.01 0.86
C MET A 1 -11.50 -9.91 0.62
N THR A 2 -10.77 -11.01 0.75
CA THR A 2 -9.39 -11.06 0.29
C THR A 2 -9.44 -11.08 -1.23
N ALA A 3 -9.31 -9.92 -1.88
CA ALA A 3 -9.31 -9.73 -3.33
C ALA A 3 -8.08 -10.36 -4.02
N LYS A 4 -7.46 -11.38 -3.42
CA LYS A 4 -6.27 -12.10 -3.89
C LYS A 4 -6.58 -13.12 -5.00
N GLY A 5 -7.63 -12.90 -5.78
CA GLY A 5 -8.03 -13.75 -6.90
C GLY A 5 -7.94 -13.09 -8.28
N GLY A 6 -7.51 -11.82 -8.34
CA GLY A 6 -7.36 -11.05 -9.59
C GLY A 6 -5.93 -10.98 -10.09
N ASP A 7 -5.76 -10.41 -11.29
CA ASP A 7 -4.47 -10.19 -11.93
C ASP A 7 -3.56 -9.31 -11.05
N VAL A 8 -2.37 -9.84 -10.74
CA VAL A 8 -1.32 -9.18 -9.95
C VAL A 8 -0.88 -7.87 -10.61
N SER A 9 -1.05 -7.75 -11.93
CA SER A 9 -0.77 -6.53 -12.70
C SER A 9 -1.49 -5.30 -12.13
N MET A 10 -2.71 -5.46 -11.62
CA MET A 10 -3.50 -4.35 -11.08
C MET A 10 -2.95 -3.89 -9.72
N CYS A 11 -2.54 -4.83 -8.87
CA CYS A 11 -1.91 -4.52 -7.59
C CYS A 11 -0.58 -3.76 -7.79
N GLU A 12 0.21 -4.19 -8.76
CA GLU A 12 1.47 -3.56 -9.15
C GLU A 12 1.27 -2.14 -9.68
N TRP A 13 0.23 -1.95 -10.50
CA TRP A 13 -0.13 -0.63 -11.01
C TRP A 13 -0.51 0.33 -9.87
N TYR A 14 -1.42 -0.08 -8.98
CA TYR A 14 -1.79 0.75 -7.82
C TYR A 14 -0.58 1.07 -6.94
N ARG A 15 0.35 0.11 -6.80
CA ARG A 15 1.60 0.33 -6.07
C ARG A 15 2.46 1.41 -6.69
N GLY A 16 2.59 1.43 -8.01
CA GLY A 16 3.30 2.49 -8.73
C GLY A 16 2.62 3.84 -8.61
N VAL A 17 1.28 3.87 -8.70
CA VAL A 17 0.48 5.10 -8.64
C VAL A 17 0.64 5.80 -7.29
N TYR A 18 0.44 5.10 -6.17
CA TYR A 18 0.52 5.77 -4.86
C TYR A 18 1.94 6.25 -4.56
N LYS A 19 2.98 5.54 -5.00
CA LYS A 19 4.38 5.96 -4.85
C LYS A 19 4.73 7.21 -5.66
N SER A 20 4.03 7.43 -6.77
CA SER A 20 4.22 8.62 -7.62
C SER A 20 3.43 9.84 -7.11
N LEU A 21 2.20 9.61 -6.63
CA LEU A 21 1.30 10.68 -6.20
C LEU A 21 1.60 11.18 -4.78
N CYS A 22 2.00 10.29 -3.88
CA CYS A 22 2.17 10.63 -2.47
C CYS A 22 3.61 11.10 -2.17
N PRO A 23 3.79 12.02 -1.22
CA PRO A 23 5.12 12.37 -0.72
C PRO A 23 5.86 11.14 -0.19
N ILE A 24 7.18 11.05 -0.43
CA ILE A 24 8.02 9.94 0.03
C ILE A 24 7.92 9.75 1.55
N ALA A 25 7.84 10.84 2.31
CA ALA A 25 7.69 10.81 3.76
C ALA A 25 6.41 10.06 4.22
N TRP A 26 5.31 10.20 3.48
CA TRP A 26 4.07 9.48 3.81
C TRP A 26 4.17 8.00 3.49
N VAL A 27 4.75 7.66 2.33
CA VAL A 27 4.97 6.26 1.94
C VAL A 27 5.83 5.55 2.97
N SER A 28 6.94 6.17 3.40
CA SER A 28 7.81 5.60 4.44
C SER A 28 7.07 5.38 5.75
N ALA A 29 6.33 6.39 6.23
CA ALA A 29 5.58 6.26 7.49
C ALA A 29 4.52 5.16 7.43
N TRP A 30 3.84 4.99 6.29
CA TRP A 30 2.89 3.89 6.11
C TRP A 30 3.55 2.52 6.07
N ASP A 31 4.71 2.40 5.40
CA ASP A 31 5.49 1.17 5.38
C ASP A 31 5.93 0.77 6.82
N ASP A 32 6.35 1.75 7.63
CA ASP A 32 6.70 1.55 9.05
C ASP A 32 5.49 1.11 9.88
N HIS A 33 4.35 1.81 9.77
CA HIS A 33 3.12 1.44 10.47
C HIS A 33 2.59 0.06 10.06
N GLN A 34 2.78 -0.32 8.79
CA GLN A 34 2.41 -1.65 8.31
C GLN A 34 3.33 -2.73 8.90
N ALA A 35 4.63 -2.47 9.01
CA ALA A 35 5.60 -3.37 9.63
C ALA A 35 5.37 -3.54 11.15
N GLU A 36 4.99 -2.46 11.83
CA GLU A 36 4.66 -2.46 13.26
C GLU A 36 3.26 -3.01 13.56
N GLY A 37 2.41 -3.19 12.53
CA GLY A 37 1.02 -3.60 12.70
C GLY A 37 0.12 -2.53 13.32
N THR A 38 0.57 -1.27 13.32
CA THR A 38 -0.12 -0.10 13.88
C THR A 38 -0.88 0.70 12.82
N PHE A 39 -0.98 0.18 11.60
CA PHE A 39 -1.67 0.85 10.51
C PHE A 39 -3.15 1.13 10.87
N PRO A 40 -3.63 2.38 10.82
CA PRO A 40 -4.94 2.76 11.32
C PRO A 40 -6.10 2.28 10.43
N GLY A 41 -5.83 1.91 9.18
CA GLY A 41 -6.80 1.32 8.26
C GLY A 41 -6.92 -0.20 8.41
N LYS A 42 -8.08 -0.76 8.04
CA LYS A 42 -8.22 -2.22 7.92
C LYS A 42 -7.54 -2.69 6.64
N ILE A 43 -6.37 -3.33 6.77
CA ILE A 43 -5.61 -3.98 5.68
C ILE A 43 -5.83 -5.49 5.74
#